data_AF-A0A1M5T8T3-F1
#
_entry.id   AF-A0A1M5T8T3-F1
#
_cell.length_a   1.000
_cell.length_b   1.000
_cell.length_c   1.000
_cell.angle_alpha   90.00
_cell.angle_beta   90.00
_cell.angle_gamma   90.00
#
_symmetry.space_group_name_H-M   'P 1'
#
loop_
_entity.id
_entity.type
_entity.pdbx_description
1 polymer ?
#
loop_
_entity_poly.entity_id
_entity_poly.type
_entity_poly.pdbx_seq_one_letter_code
_entity_poly.pdbx_strand_id
1 'polypeptide(L)'
;MLLFAISISLNVYLVGKSFVMKKLIEPTDEEEIMLSEMVQKTVESEDYKHLAKKEDIIAIQAGVDKFKGGSFPYTLEVSVKTDKQAYLFYCTDDKCTKVDNGGWTYSIYQDENPRLP
;
A
#
# COMPACT_ATOMS: atom_id res chain seq x y z
N MET A 1 -37.76 25.07 -5.95
CA MET A 1 -37.16 24.27 -7.04
C MET A 1 -35.65 24.48 -7.17
N LEU A 2 -35.14 25.72 -7.23
CA LEU A 2 -33.69 25.97 -7.37
C LEU A 2 -32.81 25.32 -6.29
N LEU A 3 -33.18 25.47 -5.01
CA LEU A 3 -32.45 24.85 -3.89
C LEU A 3 -32.44 23.31 -3.96
N PHE A 4 -33.52 22.71 -4.44
CA PHE A 4 -33.63 21.27 -4.62
C PHE A 4 -32.72 20.77 -5.75
N ALA A 5 -32.70 21.49 -6.88
CA ALA A 5 -31.78 21.19 -7.98
C ALA A 5 -30.32 21.32 -7.56
N ILE A 6 -29.96 22.40 -6.84
CA ILE A 6 -28.60 22.60 -6.30
C ILE A 6 -28.23 21.45 -5.34
N SER A 7 -29.14 21.07 -4.45
CA SER A 7 -28.92 19.96 -3.50
C SER A 7 -28.65 18.64 -4.23
N ILE A 8 -29.45 18.28 -5.24
CA ILE A 8 -29.25 17.06 -6.03
C ILE A 8 -27.90 17.11 -6.74
N SER A 9 -27.58 18.21 -7.43
CA SER A 9 -26.31 18.34 -8.16
C SER A 9 -25.10 18.21 -7.24
N LEU A 10 -25.16 18.81 -6.04
CA LEU A 10 -24.08 18.71 -5.05
C LEU A 10 -23.90 17.28 -4.55
N ASN A 11 -25.00 16.60 -4.23
CA ASN A 11 -24.94 15.21 -3.76
C ASN A 11 -24.40 14.26 -4.83
N VAL A 12 -24.86 14.39 -6.08
CA VAL A 12 -24.35 13.60 -7.20
C VAL A 12 -22.86 13.85 -7.41
N TYR A 13 -22.42 15.10 -7.35
CA TYR A 13 -20.99 15.44 -7.46
C TYR A 13 -20.16 14.82 -6.33
N LEU A 14 -20.61 14.91 -5.08
CA LEU A 14 -19.91 14.34 -3.93
C LEU A 14 -19.83 12.81 -3.99
N VAL A 15 -20.92 12.14 -4.35
CA VAL A 15 -20.95 10.68 -4.52
C VAL A 15 -20.04 10.25 -5.66
N GLY A 16 -20.11 10.94 -6.82
CA GLY A 16 -19.25 10.66 -7.96
C GLY A 16 -17.77 10.83 -7.63
N LYS A 17 -17.40 11.93 -6.96
CA LYS A 17 -16.03 12.17 -6.50
C LYS A 17 -15.55 11.10 -5.53
N SER A 18 -16.40 10.72 -4.57
CA SER A 18 -16.08 9.67 -3.59
C SER A 18 -15.84 8.32 -4.27
N PHE A 19 -16.73 7.94 -5.20
CA PHE A 19 -16.60 6.70 -5.96
C PHE A 19 -15.30 6.66 -6.80
N VAL A 20 -14.95 7.76 -7.45
CA VAL A 20 -13.70 7.87 -8.21
C VAL A 20 -12.48 7.76 -7.29
N MET A 21 -12.47 8.46 -6.14
CA MET A 21 -11.35 8.36 -5.21
C MET A 21 -11.21 6.96 -4.60
N LYS A 22 -12.33 6.30 -4.28
CA LYS A 22 -12.32 4.90 -3.84
C LYS A 22 -11.57 4.02 -4.84
N LYS A 23 -11.90 4.13 -6.12
CA LYS A 23 -11.27 3.34 -7.19
C LYS A 23 -9.78 3.64 -7.39
N LEU A 24 -9.35 4.88 -7.11
CA LEU A 24 -7.96 5.31 -7.27
C LEU A 24 -7.07 4.96 -6.08
N ILE A 25 -7.64 4.84 -4.88
CA ILE A 25 -6.87 4.69 -3.64
C ILE A 25 -7.00 3.28 -3.06
N GLU A 26 -8.18 2.67 -3.14
CA GLU A 26 -8.41 1.35 -2.56
C GLU A 26 -8.06 0.23 -3.55
N PRO A 27 -7.50 -0.90 -3.05
CA PRO A 27 -7.32 -2.10 -3.86
C PRO A 27 -8.68 -2.66 -4.30
N THR A 28 -8.73 -3.27 -5.48
CA THR A 28 -9.83 -4.15 -5.88
C THR A 28 -9.74 -5.48 -5.13
N ASP A 29 -10.81 -6.28 -5.17
CA ASP A 29 -10.83 -7.62 -4.55
C ASP A 29 -9.69 -8.52 -5.07
N GLU A 30 -9.35 -8.42 -6.37
CA GLU A 30 -8.25 -9.17 -6.98
C GLU A 30 -6.87 -8.66 -6.52
N GLU A 31 -6.72 -7.33 -6.42
CA GLU A 31 -5.52 -6.71 -5.86
C GLU A 31 -5.33 -7.10 -4.39
N GLU A 32 -6.40 -7.18 -3.59
CA GLU A 32 -6.36 -7.57 -2.18
C GLU A 32 -5.95 -9.04 -1.97
N ILE A 33 -6.46 -9.95 -2.82
CA ILE A 33 -6.01 -11.34 -2.84
C ILE A 33 -4.51 -11.41 -3.15
N MET A 34 -4.06 -10.72 -4.20
CA MET A 34 -2.66 -10.72 -4.58
C MET A 34 -1.76 -10.10 -3.51
N LEU A 35 -2.19 -9.02 -2.86
CA LEU A 35 -1.46 -8.41 -1.74
C LEU A 35 -1.29 -9.41 -0.59
N SER A 36 -2.31 -10.22 -0.30
CA SER A 36 -2.21 -11.28 0.71
C SER A 36 -1.15 -12.33 0.34
N GLU A 37 -1.12 -12.75 -0.93
CA GLU A 37 -0.08 -13.66 -1.43
C GLU A 37 1.32 -13.02 -1.38
N MET A 38 1.43 -11.73 -1.72
CA MET A 38 2.68 -10.99 -1.65
C MET A 38 3.20 -10.87 -0.22
N VAL A 39 2.34 -10.66 0.77
CA VAL A 39 2.75 -10.64 2.19
C VAL A 39 3.36 -11.98 2.59
N GLN A 40 2.71 -13.10 2.23
CA GLN A 40 3.26 -14.42 2.51
C GLN A 40 4.63 -14.60 1.83
N LYS A 41 4.72 -14.30 0.53
CA LYS A 41 5.98 -14.38 -0.23
C LYS A 41 7.08 -13.48 0.35
N THR A 42 6.71 -12.31 0.86
CA THR A 42 7.64 -11.39 1.51
C THR A 42 8.25 -12.02 2.75
N VAL A 43 7.43 -12.57 3.65
CA VAL A 43 7.91 -13.22 4.89
C VAL A 43 8.76 -14.46 4.59
N GLU A 44 8.45 -15.17 3.50
CA GLU A 44 9.21 -16.34 3.04
C GLU A 44 10.51 -15.98 2.30
N SER A 45 10.67 -14.72 1.87
CA SER A 45 11.83 -14.26 1.09
C SER A 45 13.12 -14.24 1.91
N GLU A 46 14.25 -14.42 1.22
CA GLU A 46 15.58 -14.35 1.86
C GLU A 46 15.91 -12.92 2.33
N ASP A 47 15.45 -11.90 1.60
CA ASP A 47 15.61 -10.50 1.96
C ASP A 47 14.94 -10.19 3.31
N TYR A 48 13.69 -10.65 3.50
CA TYR A 48 13.00 -10.50 4.78
C TYR A 48 13.69 -11.26 5.90
N LYS A 49 14.07 -12.53 5.67
CA LYS A 49 14.77 -13.33 6.70
C LYS A 49 16.10 -12.70 7.10
N HIS A 50 16.79 -12.05 6.16
CA HIS A 50 18.03 -11.34 6.46
C HIS A 50 17.78 -10.07 7.25
N LEU A 51 16.72 -9.33 6.90
CA LEU A 51 16.28 -8.13 7.61
C LEU A 51 15.87 -8.45 9.05
N ALA A 52 15.01 -9.46 9.25
CA ALA A 52 14.49 -9.87 10.55
C ALA A 52 15.56 -10.43 11.51
N LYS A 53 16.79 -10.68 11.03
CA LYS A 53 17.95 -11.02 11.88
C LYS A 53 18.72 -9.81 12.38
N LYS A 54 18.50 -8.63 11.80
CA LYS A 54 19.29 -7.41 12.00
C LYS A 54 18.50 -6.26 12.60
N GLU A 55 17.19 -6.26 12.40
CA GLU A 55 16.27 -5.19 12.77
C GLU A 55 14.99 -5.78 13.33
N ASP A 56 14.38 -5.04 14.25
CA ASP A 56 13.13 -5.46 14.88
C ASP A 56 11.97 -5.13 13.95
N ILE A 57 11.22 -6.15 13.53
CA ILE A 57 10.07 -5.98 12.66
C ILE A 57 8.88 -5.50 13.49
N ILE A 58 8.33 -4.36 13.11
CA ILE A 58 7.27 -3.66 13.86
C ILE A 58 5.92 -3.89 13.20
N ALA A 59 5.85 -3.77 11.88
CA ALA A 59 4.62 -3.94 11.13
C ALA A 59 4.92 -4.37 9.70
N ILE A 60 3.97 -5.09 9.10
CA ILE A 60 3.94 -5.36 7.67
C ILE A 60 2.63 -4.76 7.15
N GLN A 61 2.73 -3.92 6.13
CA GLN A 61 1.58 -3.28 5.50
C GLN A 61 1.63 -3.56 4.01
N ALA A 62 0.50 -4.02 3.47
CA ALA A 62 0.33 -4.24 2.04
C ALA A 62 -0.60 -3.16 1.49
N GLY A 63 -0.32 -2.67 0.28
CA GLY A 63 -1.12 -1.62 -0.32
C GLY A 63 -0.91 -1.50 -1.82
N VAL A 64 -1.76 -0.67 -2.41
CA VAL A 64 -1.66 -0.30 -3.82
C VAL A 64 -1.29 1.17 -3.93
N ASP A 65 -0.28 1.47 -4.73
CA ASP A 65 0.04 2.81 -5.19
C ASP A 65 -0.24 2.92 -6.69
N LYS A 66 -1.45 3.37 -7.03
CA LYS A 66 -1.89 3.55 -8.42
C LYS A 66 -1.25 4.76 -9.10
N PHE A 67 -0.47 5.57 -8.37
CA PHE A 67 0.24 6.73 -8.90
C PHE A 67 1.70 6.44 -9.24
N LYS A 68 2.23 5.31 -8.77
CA LYS A 68 3.62 4.89 -8.97
C LYS A 68 4.04 4.65 -10.42
N GLY A 69 3.06 4.55 -11.32
CA GLY A 69 3.28 4.20 -12.72
C GLY A 69 3.57 2.71 -12.92
N GLY A 70 3.36 2.22 -14.14
CA GLY A 70 3.36 0.78 -14.44
C GLY A 70 1.96 0.18 -14.41
N SER A 71 1.80 -0.99 -15.02
CA SER A 71 0.57 -1.78 -14.91
C SER A 71 0.65 -2.72 -13.72
N PHE A 72 -0.48 -3.28 -13.32
CA PHE A 72 -0.52 -4.45 -12.45
C PHE A 72 0.53 -5.51 -12.88
N PRO A 73 1.25 -6.15 -11.94
CA PRO A 73 1.17 -6.04 -10.48
C PRO A 73 2.11 -4.98 -9.87
N TYR A 74 2.77 -4.14 -10.68
CA TYR A 74 3.84 -3.23 -10.22
C TYR A 74 3.34 -2.05 -9.38
N THR A 75 2.02 -1.86 -9.29
CA THR A 75 1.38 -0.90 -8.37
C THR A 75 1.19 -1.48 -6.97
N LEU A 76 1.39 -2.79 -6.78
CA LEU A 76 1.26 -3.45 -5.49
C LEU A 76 2.59 -3.42 -4.73
N GLU A 77 2.51 -3.21 -3.42
CA GLU A 77 3.67 -3.08 -2.55
C GLU A 77 3.41 -3.73 -1.20
N VAL A 78 4.43 -4.37 -0.65
CA VAL A 78 4.48 -4.74 0.77
C VAL A 78 5.58 -3.93 1.45
N SER A 79 5.19 -3.08 2.40
CA SER A 79 6.11 -2.32 3.25
C SER A 79 6.34 -3.07 4.56
N VAL A 80 7.57 -3.49 4.80
CA VAL A 80 8.04 -4.06 6.08
C VAL A 80 8.68 -2.94 6.88
N LYS A 81 8.03 -2.52 7.97
CA LYS A 81 8.47 -1.46 8.86
C LYS A 81 9.28 -2.03 10.01
N THR A 82 10.46 -1.48 10.22
CA THR A 82 11.36 -1.82 11.33
C THR A 82 11.55 -0.64 12.27
N ASP A 83 12.32 -0.88 13.32
CA ASP A 83 12.83 0.12 14.25
C ASP A 83 13.72 1.18 13.59
N LYS A 84 14.20 0.94 12.36
CA LYS A 84 15.10 1.84 11.63
C LYS A 84 14.50 2.38 10.34
N GLN A 85 13.99 1.49 9.48
CA GLN A 85 13.60 1.83 8.11
C GLN A 85 12.30 1.11 7.72
N ALA A 86 11.71 1.55 6.61
CA ALA A 86 10.63 0.82 5.95
C ALA A 86 11.16 0.27 4.63
N TYR A 87 11.16 -1.05 4.50
CA TYR A 87 11.64 -1.77 3.31
C TYR A 87 10.47 -2.13 2.43
N LEU A 88 10.61 -1.87 1.13
CA LEU A 88 9.52 -1.96 0.18
C LEU A 88 9.76 -3.15 -0.76
N PHE A 89 8.80 -4.07 -0.74
CA PHE A 89 8.86 -5.32 -1.45
C PHE A 89 7.90 -5.31 -2.64
N TYR A 90 8.38 -5.78 -3.79
CA TYR A 90 7.64 -5.78 -5.06
C TYR A 90 7.72 -7.13 -5.76
N CYS A 91 6.72 -7.41 -6.60
CA CYS A 91 6.78 -8.49 -7.57
C CYS A 91 7.94 -8.26 -8.55
N THR A 92 8.69 -9.31 -8.81
CA THR A 92 9.82 -9.29 -9.76
C THR A 92 9.41 -9.57 -11.20
N ASP A 93 8.21 -10.14 -11.41
CA ASP A 93 7.64 -10.45 -12.71
C ASP A 93 6.13 -10.17 -12.74
N ASP A 94 5.55 -10.29 -13.93
CA ASP A 94 4.13 -10.06 -14.22
C ASP A 94 3.18 -11.05 -13.54
N LYS A 95 3.71 -12.20 -13.09
CA LYS A 95 2.97 -13.27 -12.40
C LYS A 95 3.17 -13.25 -10.89
N CYS A 96 3.92 -12.28 -10.38
CA CYS A 96 4.36 -12.21 -8.99
C CYS A 96 4.87 -13.55 -8.42
N THR A 97 5.67 -14.28 -9.19
CA THR A 97 6.18 -15.59 -8.74
C THR A 97 7.07 -15.42 -7.51
N LYS A 98 7.88 -14.36 -7.51
CA LYS A 98 8.81 -13.97 -6.45
C LYS A 98 8.67 -12.49 -6.11
N VAL A 99 8.87 -12.19 -4.83
CA VAL A 99 8.89 -10.84 -4.27
C VAL A 99 10.28 -10.55 -3.69
N ASP A 100 10.85 -9.40 -4.06
CA ASP A 100 12.17 -8.96 -3.61
C ASP A 100 12.10 -7.53 -3.04
N ASN A 101 13.08 -7.16 -2.21
CA ASN A 101 13.23 -5.81 -1.70
C ASN A 101 13.72 -4.87 -2.82
N GLY A 102 12.86 -3.96 -3.27
CA GLY A 102 13.20 -2.99 -4.32
C GLY A 102 13.71 -1.65 -3.80
N GLY A 103 13.71 -1.42 -2.49
CA GLY A 103 14.16 -0.17 -1.90
C GLY A 103 13.75 0.01 -0.45
N TRP A 104 14.18 1.12 0.13
CA TRP A 104 13.85 1.48 1.50
C TRP A 104 13.53 2.98 1.61
N THR A 105 12.78 3.32 2.64
CA THR A 105 12.48 4.69 3.03
C THR A 105 12.62 4.84 4.55
N TYR A 106 12.58 6.08 5.03
CA TYR A 106 12.61 6.34 6.46
C TYR A 106 11.37 5.75 7.13
N SER A 107 11.58 5.02 8.23
CA SER A 107 10.47 4.65 9.10
C SER A 107 10.02 5.90 9.84
N ILE A 108 8.77 6.31 9.66
CA ILE A 108 8.14 7.32 10.53
C ILE A 108 7.71 6.72 11.88
N TYR A 109 7.94 5.42 12.10
CA TYR A 109 7.64 4.79 13.38
C TYR A 109 8.60 5.31 14.45
N GLN A 110 8.04 5.89 15.50
CA GLN A 110 8.74 6.22 16.74
C GLN A 110 7.89 5.68 17.88
N ASP A 111 8.49 4.98 18.85
CA ASP A 111 7.81 4.59 20.09
C ASP A 111 7.38 5.81 20.93
N GLU A 112 7.94 7.00 20.64
CA GLU A 112 7.66 8.25 21.34
C GLU A 112 6.57 9.12 20.67
N ASN A 113 5.95 9.95 21.51
CA ASN A 113 4.76 10.76 21.28
C ASN A 113 4.58 11.28 19.83
N PRO A 114 3.33 11.28 19.32
CA PRO A 114 3.03 11.74 17.96
C PRO A 114 3.62 13.14 17.74
N ARG A 115 4.37 13.29 16.65
CA ARG A 115 4.79 14.61 16.18
C ARG A 115 3.54 15.39 15.84
N LEU A 116 3.20 16.36 16.68
CA LEU A 116 2.18 17.35 16.37
C LEU A 116 2.61 18.11 15.09
N PRO A 117 1.65 18.46 14.22
CA PRO A 117 1.91 19.18 12.97
C PRO A 117 2.52 20.58 13.21
#